data_AF-A0A968WVC1-F1
#
_entry.id   AF-A0A968WVC1-F1
#
_cell.length_a   1.000
_cell.length_b   1.000
_cell.length_c   1.000
_cell.angle_alpha   90.00
_cell.angle_beta   90.00
_cell.angle_gamma   90.00
#
_symmetry.space_group_name_H-M   'P 1'
#
loop_
_entity.id
_entity.type
_entity.pdbx_description
1 polymer ?
#
loop_
_entity_poly.entity_id
_entity_poly.type
_entity_poly.pdbx_seq_one_letter_code
_entity_poly.pdbx_strand_id
1 'polypeptide(L)'
;METGYLSKGQQLRQRRSIRQLCRHQRRTYCHRRYQRGQQRDWNRWKFKNKGAKNSGAVYLLRRDLQKPVQQKYVKASNTGAQDHFGYSVALSEKGLLAGATGEASKNQTNPSKNDAPNAGAAYAFAVEPEISVLEGQISKKNGELVRFEPINTNDGKDQSRTIDFSIKNEGFKNLAINGGITITGGDSSSFTLTETTPPNVITPDSVRNFSVSFKPVATSVSKVFKATLEINSDDADESKFSLNLEGEVMAPEISVTEKPDKAIQDQKIAFDLINVGNNDTRTPKIFTILNKGKATLTITEIEIDGMDVASFELVKPMTPAIPFTLDPGSKYEFQVTFKPDTSAPKNFEAALFITSNAEESKFSADLEGTVN
;
A
#
# COMPACT_ATOMS: atom_id res chain seq x y z
N MET A 1 61.04 24.92 35.90
CA MET A 1 61.39 24.79 34.47
C MET A 1 60.46 23.74 33.88
N GLU A 2 59.70 23.89 32.81
CA GLU A 2 59.22 25.01 32.02
C GLU A 2 58.11 24.39 31.12
N THR A 3 57.15 25.22 30.75
CA THR A 3 55.94 24.94 29.94
C THR A 3 56.19 24.46 28.51
N GLY A 4 55.20 23.78 27.90
CA GLY A 4 55.16 23.59 26.43
C GLY A 4 53.86 22.95 25.89
N TYR A 5 52.83 23.77 25.62
CA TYR A 5 51.62 23.43 24.85
C TYR A 5 51.87 23.52 23.33
N LEU A 6 51.40 22.57 22.51
CA LEU A 6 51.02 22.75 21.08
C LEU A 6 50.00 21.65 20.68
N SER A 7 48.70 21.93 20.74
CA SER A 7 47.79 22.37 19.66
C SER A 7 47.16 21.23 18.82
N LYS A 8 45.85 21.06 19.03
CA LYS A 8 44.91 20.24 18.24
C LYS A 8 44.94 20.66 16.77
N GLY A 9 45.74 19.96 15.97
CA GLY A 9 45.98 20.31 14.58
C GLY A 9 45.91 19.15 13.60
N GLN A 10 45.15 18.07 13.85
CA GLN A 10 45.09 16.95 12.90
C GLN A 10 43.89 16.02 13.11
N GLN A 11 42.65 16.53 13.15
CA GLN A 11 41.46 15.66 13.02
C GLN A 11 40.15 16.36 12.58
N LEU A 12 40.25 17.48 11.86
CA LEU A 12 39.09 18.18 11.29
C LEU A 12 39.26 18.41 9.78
N ARG A 13 39.39 17.31 9.02
CA ARG A 13 39.06 17.29 7.60
C ARG A 13 37.91 16.31 7.41
N GLN A 14 36.68 16.83 7.47
CA GLN A 14 35.45 16.34 6.82
C GLN A 14 34.18 16.77 7.56
N ARG A 15 34.00 18.07 7.87
CA ARG A 15 32.65 18.66 8.10
C ARG A 15 32.67 20.13 7.68
N ARG A 16 32.39 20.40 6.40
CA ARG A 16 32.12 21.75 5.88
C ARG A 16 30.86 21.71 5.00
N SER A 17 29.70 21.70 5.63
CA SER A 17 28.41 22.13 5.06
C SER A 17 27.74 22.90 6.22
N ILE A 18 27.19 24.12 6.13
CA ILE A 18 26.40 24.87 5.15
C ILE A 18 26.60 26.36 5.50
N ARG A 19 26.98 27.25 4.55
CA ARG A 19 26.86 28.73 4.74
C ARG A 19 26.88 29.49 3.40
N GLN A 20 25.73 29.93 2.86
CA GLN A 20 25.59 31.21 2.10
C GLN A 20 24.15 31.50 1.61
N LEU A 21 23.73 32.76 1.73
CA LEU A 21 22.43 33.34 1.34
C LEU A 21 22.59 34.41 0.23
N CYS A 22 21.60 34.55 -0.67
CA CYS A 22 21.57 35.55 -1.75
C CYS A 22 20.48 36.63 -1.54
N ARG A 23 20.80 37.89 -1.89
CA ARG A 23 19.99 39.13 -1.75
C ARG A 23 19.32 39.53 -3.06
N HIS A 24 18.15 40.18 -3.05
CA HIS A 24 17.73 41.01 -4.20
C HIS A 24 16.89 42.24 -3.84
N GLN A 25 17.48 43.42 -4.04
CA GLN A 25 16.78 44.67 -4.35
C GLN A 25 17.54 45.40 -5.46
N ARG A 26 17.09 45.22 -6.70
CA ARG A 26 17.44 45.94 -7.96
C ARG A 26 18.92 46.16 -8.35
N ARG A 27 19.94 45.88 -7.53
CA ARG A 27 21.36 45.71 -7.91
C ARG A 27 22.03 44.69 -6.99
N THR A 28 22.80 43.78 -7.56
CA THR A 28 23.45 42.67 -6.87
C THR A 28 24.52 43.13 -5.89
N TYR A 29 24.37 42.83 -4.59
CA TYR A 29 25.50 42.79 -3.65
C TYR A 29 25.31 41.66 -2.62
N CYS A 30 26.15 40.62 -2.71
CA CYS A 30 26.37 39.64 -1.64
C CYS A 30 27.43 40.20 -0.67
N HIS A 31 27.07 40.52 0.58
CA HIS A 31 28.08 40.85 1.59
C HIS A 31 28.72 39.58 2.16
N ARG A 32 30.05 39.49 2.08
CA ARG A 32 30.88 38.64 2.93
C ARG A 32 32.07 39.48 3.40
N ARG A 33 32.35 39.55 4.71
CA ARG A 33 33.68 39.95 5.19
C ARG A 33 34.67 38.82 4.83
N TYR A 34 35.50 39.09 3.82
CA TYR A 34 36.79 38.52 3.38
C TYR A 34 37.06 36.99 3.43
N GLN A 35 37.31 36.42 2.25
CA GLN A 35 38.64 35.95 1.81
C GLN A 35 38.70 36.01 0.27
N ARG A 36 39.73 36.66 -0.28
CA ARG A 36 39.98 36.85 -1.73
C ARG A 36 40.17 35.48 -2.42
N GLY A 37 39.55 35.26 -3.59
CA GLY A 37 40.12 34.33 -4.58
C GLY A 37 39.19 33.41 -5.39
N GLN A 38 37.88 33.32 -5.13
CA GLN A 38 36.98 32.47 -5.94
C GLN A 38 35.59 33.11 -6.06
N GLN A 39 35.47 34.11 -6.92
CA GLN A 39 34.18 34.73 -7.25
C GLN A 39 33.48 33.88 -8.31
N ARG A 40 32.77 32.83 -7.90
CA ARG A 40 31.84 32.12 -8.80
C ARG A 40 30.54 32.92 -8.85
N ASP A 41 30.10 33.28 -10.03
CA ASP A 41 29.05 34.28 -10.26
C ASP A 41 27.65 33.68 -9.98
N TRP A 42 27.15 33.89 -8.76
CA TRP A 42 25.84 33.40 -8.30
C TRP A 42 24.65 34.10 -8.96
N ASN A 43 24.89 35.16 -9.75
CA ASN A 43 23.88 35.92 -10.49
C ASN A 43 23.15 35.13 -11.59
N ARG A 44 23.66 33.93 -11.93
CA ARG A 44 23.14 33.14 -13.06
C ARG A 44 21.78 32.50 -12.80
N TRP A 45 21.38 32.33 -11.53
CA TRP A 45 20.19 31.55 -11.17
C TRP A 45 19.06 32.45 -10.64
N LYS A 46 17.97 32.55 -11.40
CA LYS A 46 16.77 33.32 -11.02
C LYS A 46 15.77 32.41 -10.28
N PHE A 47 15.50 32.70 -9.02
CA PHE A 47 14.42 32.07 -8.26
C PHE A 47 13.17 32.96 -8.30
N LYS A 48 11.99 32.36 -8.49
CA LYS A 48 10.71 33.10 -8.58
C LYS A 48 10.29 33.57 -7.18
N ASN A 49 10.05 34.87 -7.01
CA ASN A 49 9.42 35.45 -5.82
C ASN A 49 7.99 35.86 -6.20
N LYS A 50 6.99 35.29 -5.53
CA LYS A 50 5.58 35.63 -5.72
C LYS A 50 5.13 36.48 -4.52
N GLY A 51 4.59 37.68 -4.78
CA GLY A 51 4.02 38.55 -3.74
C GLY A 51 4.10 40.05 -4.06
N ALA A 52 3.71 40.88 -3.08
CA ALA A 52 3.71 42.34 -3.19
C ALA A 52 5.11 42.92 -3.47
N LYS A 53 5.16 44.11 -4.07
CA LYS A 53 6.41 44.80 -4.45
C LYS A 53 7.34 44.93 -3.24
N ASN A 54 8.59 44.46 -3.36
CA ASN A 54 9.60 44.50 -2.28
C ASN A 54 9.20 43.81 -0.97
N SER A 55 8.23 42.88 -1.00
CA SER A 55 7.80 42.12 0.18
C SER A 55 8.83 41.10 0.69
N GLY A 56 9.91 40.87 -0.06
CA GLY A 56 11.01 39.99 0.35
C GLY A 56 10.71 38.48 0.29
N ALA A 57 11.74 37.64 0.46
CA ALA A 57 11.65 36.17 0.50
C ALA A 57 12.98 35.59 1.01
N VAL A 58 12.94 34.41 1.64
CA VAL A 58 14.14 33.64 1.98
C VAL A 58 14.09 32.28 1.27
N TYR A 59 15.22 31.88 0.71
CA TYR A 59 15.40 30.58 0.06
C TYR A 59 16.42 29.77 0.84
N LEU A 60 16.05 28.55 1.22
CA LEU A 60 16.97 27.60 1.80
C LEU A 60 17.49 26.68 0.68
N LEU A 61 18.80 26.72 0.46
CA LEU A 61 19.47 26.04 -0.63
C LEU A 61 20.48 25.02 -0.05
N ARG A 62 20.45 23.80 -0.59
CA ARG A 62 21.52 22.82 -0.38
C ARG A 62 22.62 23.04 -1.40
N ARG A 63 23.87 23.08 -0.96
CA ARG A 63 25.01 23.09 -1.88
C ARG A 63 25.20 21.71 -2.46
N ASP A 64 24.92 21.58 -3.74
CA ASP A 64 25.46 20.52 -4.58
C ASP A 64 26.73 21.03 -5.31
N LEU A 65 27.61 20.12 -5.70
CA LEU A 65 28.89 20.40 -6.35
C LEU A 65 28.72 21.04 -7.74
N GLN A 66 27.56 20.85 -8.38
CA GLN A 66 27.29 21.36 -9.74
C GLN A 66 26.19 22.43 -9.82
N LYS A 67 25.12 22.34 -9.00
CA LYS A 67 24.03 23.34 -8.99
C LYS A 67 23.30 23.42 -7.64
N PRO A 68 23.10 24.61 -7.05
CA PRO A 68 22.30 24.72 -5.83
C PRO A 68 20.89 24.17 -6.03
N VAL A 69 20.45 23.26 -5.16
CA VAL A 69 19.09 22.73 -5.16
C VAL A 69 18.26 23.54 -4.17
N GLN A 70 17.18 24.17 -4.65
CA GLN A 70 16.23 24.85 -3.78
C GLN A 70 15.46 23.80 -2.99
N GLN A 71 15.55 23.86 -1.66
CA GLN A 71 14.80 22.96 -0.79
C GLN A 71 13.54 23.62 -0.25
N LYS A 72 13.61 24.89 0.16
CA LYS A 72 12.45 25.60 0.72
C LYS A 72 12.41 27.06 0.26
N TYR A 73 11.20 27.56 0.02
CA TYR A 73 10.88 28.96 -0.22
C TYR A 73 10.04 29.45 0.96
N VAL A 74 10.50 30.52 1.61
CA VAL A 74 9.90 31.04 2.84
C VAL A 74 9.48 32.49 2.63
N LYS A 75 8.27 32.80 3.09
CA LYS A 75 7.69 34.14 3.14
C LYS A 75 7.26 34.45 4.57
N ALA A 76 7.24 35.75 4.92
CA ALA A 76 6.53 36.20 6.10
C ALA A 76 5.04 35.81 5.99
N SER A 77 4.37 35.61 7.13
CA SER A 77 2.94 35.29 7.19
C SER A 77 2.04 36.48 6.82
N ASN A 78 2.55 37.70 6.97
CA ASN A 78 1.84 38.97 6.79
C ASN A 78 2.50 39.86 5.72
N THR A 79 2.92 39.27 4.59
CA THR A 79 3.72 39.99 3.59
C THR A 79 3.02 41.21 3.00
N GLY A 80 3.54 42.39 3.31
CA GLY A 80 3.19 43.68 2.72
C GLY A 80 4.20 44.17 1.69
N ALA A 81 3.81 45.21 0.95
CA ALA A 81 4.72 45.89 0.05
C ALA A 81 5.77 46.67 0.85
N GLN A 82 7.05 46.60 0.45
CA GLN A 82 8.18 47.23 1.15
C GLN A 82 8.54 46.65 2.53
N ASP A 83 8.01 45.49 2.93
CA ASP A 83 8.38 44.89 4.23
C ASP A 83 9.82 44.38 4.27
N HIS A 84 10.41 44.11 3.10
CA HIS A 84 11.78 43.65 2.96
C HIS A 84 12.08 42.35 3.73
N PHE A 85 11.14 41.41 3.81
CA PHE A 85 11.38 40.12 4.47
C PHE A 85 12.63 39.41 3.92
N GLY A 86 13.49 38.94 4.83
CA GLY A 86 14.79 38.37 4.47
C GLY A 86 15.88 39.41 4.24
N TYR A 87 15.68 40.67 4.67
CA TYR A 87 16.70 41.73 4.62
C TYR A 87 17.96 41.33 5.41
N SER A 88 17.74 40.70 6.57
CA SER A 88 18.76 40.03 7.37
C SER A 88 18.34 38.59 7.63
N VAL A 89 19.32 37.71 7.75
CA VAL A 89 19.09 36.26 7.85
C VAL A 89 20.17 35.64 8.72
N ALA A 90 19.77 34.78 9.65
CA ALA A 90 20.67 33.95 10.44
C ALA A 90 20.17 32.51 10.41
N LEU A 91 21.06 31.56 10.15
CA LEU A 91 20.73 30.14 10.10
C LEU A 91 21.60 29.40 11.12
N SER A 92 20.96 28.56 11.91
CA SER A 92 21.60 27.64 12.84
C SER A 92 20.95 26.26 12.75
N GLU A 93 21.49 25.28 13.45
CA GLU A 93 20.85 23.96 13.60
C GLU A 93 19.48 24.03 14.28
N LYS A 94 19.18 25.13 15.01
CA LYS A 94 17.91 25.33 15.71
C LYS A 94 16.84 26.01 14.85
N GLY A 95 17.20 26.56 13.70
CA GLY A 95 16.25 27.35 12.91
C GLY A 95 16.87 28.46 12.07
N LEU A 96 15.99 29.07 11.28
CA LEU A 96 16.22 30.26 10.49
C LEU A 96 15.55 31.46 11.17
N LEU A 97 16.31 32.54 11.36
CA LEU A 97 15.77 33.86 11.66
C LEU A 97 15.83 34.71 10.40
N ALA A 98 14.75 35.42 10.09
CA ALA A 98 14.65 36.34 8.98
C ALA A 98 14.11 37.69 9.46
N GLY A 99 14.83 38.78 9.18
CA GLY A 99 14.39 40.14 9.47
C GLY A 99 13.61 40.74 8.30
N ALA A 100 12.58 41.53 8.62
CA ALA A 100 11.81 42.34 7.69
C ALA A 100 11.85 43.79 8.17
N THR A 101 12.80 44.57 7.68
CA THR A 101 13.07 45.93 8.22
C THR A 101 11.99 46.95 7.91
N GLY A 102 11.14 46.69 6.91
CA GLY A 102 10.03 47.58 6.55
C GLY A 102 8.67 47.12 7.04
N GLU A 103 8.62 46.01 7.78
CA GLU A 103 7.38 45.54 8.41
C GLU A 103 6.91 46.60 9.42
N ALA A 104 5.61 46.89 9.41
CA ALA A 104 5.04 48.06 10.06
C ALA A 104 3.99 47.72 11.13
N SER A 105 3.92 46.47 11.59
CA SER A 105 2.99 46.11 12.65
C SER A 105 3.54 46.49 14.01
N LYS A 106 2.63 46.91 14.90
CA LYS A 106 3.01 47.28 16.27
C LYS A 106 3.27 46.05 17.15
N ASN A 107 2.65 44.91 16.85
CA ASN A 107 2.74 43.69 17.64
C ASN A 107 2.28 42.44 16.86
N GLN A 108 2.52 41.27 17.46
CA GLN A 108 2.14 39.98 16.88
C GLN A 108 0.63 39.65 16.94
N THR A 109 -0.18 40.35 17.76
CA THR A 109 -1.60 40.01 17.92
C THR A 109 -2.47 40.45 16.74
N ASN A 110 -2.01 41.44 15.97
CA ASN A 110 -2.58 41.76 14.67
C ASN A 110 -1.47 42.14 13.67
N PRO A 111 -0.75 41.14 13.12
CA PRO A 111 0.44 41.37 12.32
C PRO A 111 0.12 41.99 10.94
N SER A 112 -1.15 42.04 10.54
CA SER A 112 -1.57 42.70 9.30
C SER A 112 -1.82 44.21 9.48
N LYS A 113 -1.82 44.72 10.72
CA LYS A 113 -2.13 46.12 11.02
C LYS A 113 -0.86 46.98 10.98
N ASN A 114 -0.70 47.74 9.90
CA ASN A 114 0.48 48.56 9.64
C ASN A 114 0.42 49.96 10.30
N ASP A 115 0.26 50.02 11.62
CA ASP A 115 0.13 51.28 12.38
C ASP A 115 1.44 51.78 13.04
N ALA A 116 2.58 51.12 12.78
CA ALA A 116 3.90 51.49 13.29
C ALA A 116 4.97 51.46 12.16
N PRO A 117 5.06 52.50 11.32
CA PRO A 117 5.96 52.51 10.17
C PRO A 117 7.44 52.34 10.59
N ASN A 118 8.16 51.45 9.90
CA ASN A 118 9.56 51.09 10.16
C ASN A 118 9.84 50.42 11.52
N ALA A 119 8.82 49.88 12.21
CA ALA A 119 9.04 49.10 13.43
C ALA A 119 9.98 47.91 13.19
N GLY A 120 9.82 47.27 12.02
CA GLY A 120 10.53 46.08 11.63
C GLY A 120 10.08 44.84 12.40
N ALA A 121 10.28 43.67 11.81
CA ALA A 121 9.94 42.39 12.44
C ALA A 121 11.07 41.37 12.28
N ALA A 122 11.10 40.40 13.20
CA ALA A 122 11.95 39.22 13.12
C ALA A 122 11.07 37.96 13.15
N TYR A 123 11.27 37.08 12.17
CA TYR A 123 10.54 35.83 12.04
C TYR A 123 11.48 34.68 12.33
N ALA A 124 11.05 33.78 13.21
CA ALA A 124 11.75 32.54 13.52
C ALA A 124 11.04 31.37 12.84
N PHE A 125 11.81 30.54 12.15
CA PHE A 125 11.36 29.29 11.56
C PHE A 125 12.19 28.18 12.18
N ALA A 126 11.54 27.28 12.91
CA ALA A 126 12.19 26.11 13.45
C ALA A 126 12.67 25.19 12.31
N VAL A 127 13.79 24.52 12.56
CA VAL A 127 14.26 23.40 11.75
C VAL A 127 13.75 22.15 12.46
N GLU A 128 12.70 21.56 11.90
CA GLU A 128 12.04 20.37 12.44
C GLU A 128 12.40 19.14 11.59
N PRO A 129 12.39 17.93 12.19
CA PRO A 129 12.35 16.70 11.42
C PRO A 129 11.00 16.65 10.69
N GLU A 130 10.98 16.06 9.50
CA GLU A 130 9.74 15.91 8.72
C GLU A 130 9.76 14.51 8.09
N ILE A 131 8.79 13.68 8.46
CA ILE A 131 8.64 12.33 7.93
C ILE A 131 7.86 12.33 6.62
N SER A 132 8.38 11.65 5.61
CA SER A 132 7.63 11.28 4.42
C SER A 132 7.78 9.78 4.20
N VAL A 133 6.65 9.08 4.06
CA VAL A 133 6.64 7.63 3.78
C VAL A 133 6.28 7.42 2.32
N LEU A 134 7.09 6.62 1.63
CA LEU A 134 6.93 6.34 0.21
C LEU A 134 6.70 4.85 -0.03
N GLU A 135 5.81 4.54 -0.97
CA GLU A 135 5.71 3.24 -1.63
C GLU A 135 6.42 3.36 -2.99
N GLY A 136 7.60 2.73 -3.13
CA GLY A 136 8.49 2.98 -4.26
C GLY A 136 8.92 4.46 -4.36
N GLN A 137 8.27 5.24 -5.23
CA GLN A 137 8.51 6.69 -5.40
C GLN A 137 7.29 7.56 -5.08
N ILE A 138 6.19 6.94 -4.63
CA ILE A 138 4.91 7.61 -4.40
C ILE A 138 4.79 7.94 -2.91
N SER A 139 4.68 9.22 -2.57
CA SER A 139 4.44 9.65 -1.18
C SER A 139 3.04 9.25 -0.73
N LYS A 140 2.97 8.67 0.46
CA LYS A 140 1.73 8.31 1.15
C LYS A 140 1.32 9.39 2.13
N LYS A 141 0.03 9.45 2.43
CA LYS A 141 -0.53 10.31 3.48
C LYS A 141 -0.77 9.52 4.76
N ASN A 142 -0.70 10.20 5.89
CA ASN A 142 -1.09 9.61 7.17
C ASN A 142 -2.56 9.14 7.13
N GLY A 143 -2.80 7.89 7.50
CA GLY A 143 -4.09 7.19 7.43
C GLY A 143 -4.45 6.59 6.07
N GLU A 144 -3.59 6.71 5.06
CA GLU A 144 -3.87 6.18 3.72
C GLU A 144 -3.98 4.64 3.71
N LEU A 145 -4.85 4.13 2.85
CA LEU A 145 -5.01 2.70 2.61
C LEU A 145 -4.00 2.22 1.57
N VAL A 146 -3.22 1.20 1.93
CA VAL A 146 -2.34 0.46 1.03
C VAL A 146 -2.93 -0.94 0.81
N ARG A 147 -3.13 -1.28 -0.46
CA ARG A 147 -3.64 -2.60 -0.86
C ARG A 147 -2.51 -3.44 -1.41
N PHE A 148 -2.37 -4.64 -0.86
CA PHE A 148 -1.57 -5.69 -1.47
C PHE A 148 -2.33 -6.30 -2.63
N GLU A 149 -1.61 -6.75 -3.65
CA GLU A 149 -2.20 -7.59 -4.68
C GLU A 149 -2.84 -8.84 -4.03
N PRO A 150 -3.94 -9.36 -4.58
CA PRO A 150 -4.54 -10.57 -4.04
C PRO A 150 -3.63 -11.79 -4.15
N ILE A 151 -3.86 -12.76 -3.26
CA ILE A 151 -3.24 -14.08 -3.23
C ILE A 151 -4.28 -15.13 -3.59
N ASN A 152 -3.95 -16.04 -4.52
CA ASN A 152 -4.74 -17.24 -4.79
C ASN A 152 -4.17 -18.40 -3.95
N THR A 153 -4.92 -18.94 -3.01
CA THR A 153 -4.40 -19.97 -2.07
C THR A 153 -4.14 -21.33 -2.71
N ASN A 154 -4.72 -21.62 -3.87
CA ASN A 154 -4.79 -22.98 -4.41
C ASN A 154 -3.86 -23.25 -5.60
N ASP A 155 -2.99 -22.31 -5.98
CA ASP A 155 -2.00 -22.52 -7.05
C ASP A 155 -0.61 -22.95 -6.52
N GLY A 156 -0.41 -22.92 -5.20
CA GLY A 156 0.85 -23.23 -4.51
C GLY A 156 2.01 -22.27 -4.80
N LYS A 157 1.81 -21.28 -5.67
CA LYS A 157 2.83 -20.35 -6.20
C LYS A 157 2.73 -18.97 -5.58
N ASP A 158 1.53 -18.52 -5.22
CA ASP A 158 1.26 -17.16 -4.76
C ASP A 158 1.17 -17.05 -3.23
N GLN A 159 2.22 -17.43 -2.51
CA GLN A 159 2.13 -17.52 -1.03
C GLN A 159 2.40 -16.21 -0.29
N SER A 160 2.82 -15.14 -0.98
CA SER A 160 3.09 -13.85 -0.35
C SER A 160 3.12 -12.69 -1.34
N ARG A 161 2.81 -11.49 -0.85
CA ARG A 161 3.04 -10.21 -1.53
C ARG A 161 3.89 -9.31 -0.66
N THR A 162 4.85 -8.62 -1.25
CA THR A 162 5.73 -7.70 -0.54
C THR A 162 5.68 -6.33 -1.17
N ILE A 163 5.55 -5.31 -0.34
CA ILE A 163 5.64 -3.91 -0.74
C ILE A 163 6.87 -3.31 -0.06
N ASP A 164 7.70 -2.66 -0.87
CA ASP A 164 8.86 -1.92 -0.40
C ASP A 164 8.49 -0.47 -0.09
N PHE A 165 8.81 -0.06 1.12
CA PHE A 165 8.60 1.29 1.61
C PHE A 165 9.93 1.98 1.87
N SER A 166 9.88 3.31 1.84
CA SER A 166 10.98 4.17 2.25
C SER A 166 10.46 5.25 3.20
N ILE A 167 11.16 5.44 4.31
CA ILE A 167 10.99 6.62 5.17
C ILE A 167 12.05 7.62 4.73
N LYS A 168 11.63 8.78 4.25
CA LYS A 168 12.49 9.90 3.89
C LYS A 168 12.36 10.99 4.93
N ASN A 169 13.49 11.54 5.35
CA ASN A 169 13.50 12.77 6.13
C ASN A 169 13.52 13.97 5.18
N GLU A 170 12.40 14.67 5.04
CA GLU A 170 12.31 15.91 4.25
C GLU A 170 12.64 17.17 5.08
N GLY A 171 12.82 16.97 6.39
CA GLY A 171 13.14 18.00 7.36
C GLY A 171 14.62 18.34 7.37
N PHE A 172 14.95 19.35 8.17
CA PHE A 172 16.33 19.87 8.25
C PHE A 172 17.05 19.43 9.53
N LYS A 173 16.33 18.77 10.44
CA LYS A 173 16.87 18.11 11.62
C LYS A 173 16.86 16.60 11.40
N ASN A 174 17.74 15.87 12.07
CA ASN A 174 17.68 14.41 12.10
C ASN A 174 16.29 13.96 12.58
N LEU A 175 15.68 13.04 11.83
CA LEU A 175 14.42 12.38 12.16
C LEU A 175 14.76 11.10 12.92
N ALA A 176 14.29 10.97 14.15
CA ALA A 176 14.44 9.78 14.97
C ALA A 176 13.17 8.93 14.87
N ILE A 177 13.33 7.64 14.55
CA ILE A 177 12.25 6.66 14.58
C ILE A 177 12.19 6.07 16.00
N ASN A 178 11.44 6.74 16.87
CA ASN A 178 11.32 6.40 18.28
C ASN A 178 10.25 5.34 18.49
N GLY A 179 10.58 4.18 19.06
CA GLY A 179 9.60 3.10 19.25
C GLY A 179 9.43 2.20 18.02
N GLY A 180 10.16 2.47 16.93
CA GLY A 180 10.27 1.60 15.77
C GLY A 180 9.10 1.67 14.79
N ILE A 181 9.09 0.71 13.86
CA ILE A 181 8.01 0.45 12.93
C ILE A 181 7.27 -0.78 13.46
N THR A 182 5.95 -0.69 13.62
CA THR A 182 5.12 -1.78 14.14
C THR A 182 3.93 -2.05 13.24
N ILE A 183 3.41 -3.28 13.31
CA ILE A 183 2.15 -3.64 12.67
C ILE A 183 1.18 -4.02 13.79
N THR A 184 0.03 -3.37 13.82
CA THR A 184 -1.02 -3.54 14.83
C THR A 184 -2.36 -3.90 14.17
N GLY A 185 -3.36 -4.27 14.98
CA GLY A 185 -4.69 -4.66 14.50
C GLY A 185 -4.96 -6.17 14.53
N GLY A 186 -6.22 -6.55 14.25
CA GLY A 186 -6.72 -7.91 14.44
C GLY A 186 -6.09 -8.97 13.53
N ASP A 187 -5.79 -8.62 12.27
CA ASP A 187 -5.13 -9.54 11.32
C ASP A 187 -3.62 -9.25 11.18
N SER A 188 -3.01 -8.53 12.13
CA SER A 188 -1.59 -8.12 12.07
C SER A 188 -0.62 -9.30 11.88
N SER A 189 -0.94 -10.49 12.37
CA SER A 189 -0.14 -11.70 12.19
C SER A 189 0.00 -12.16 10.74
N SER A 190 -0.87 -11.69 9.84
CA SER A 190 -0.79 -11.98 8.39
C SER A 190 0.16 -11.05 7.65
N PHE A 191 0.73 -10.06 8.35
CA PHE A 191 1.67 -9.10 7.79
C PHE A 191 2.97 -9.16 8.58
N THR A 192 4.10 -9.20 7.87
CA THR A 192 5.43 -9.32 8.47
C THR A 192 6.29 -8.16 8.02
N LEU A 193 6.93 -7.51 8.99
CA LEU A 193 7.89 -6.45 8.74
C LEU A 193 9.27 -7.07 8.53
N THR A 194 9.91 -6.74 7.42
CA THR A 194 11.33 -7.04 7.20
C THR A 194 12.11 -5.73 7.18
N GLU A 195 12.96 -5.54 8.18
CA GLU A 195 13.88 -4.41 8.22
C GLU A 195 15.24 -4.88 7.70
N THR A 196 15.77 -4.23 6.67
CA THR A 196 17.04 -4.66 6.06
C THR A 196 18.27 -4.08 6.74
N THR A 197 18.14 -3.03 7.58
CA THR A 197 19.05 -2.67 8.70
C THR A 197 18.63 -1.33 9.36
N PRO A 198 18.97 -1.09 10.64
CA PRO A 198 18.90 0.25 11.25
C PRO A 198 19.76 1.25 10.44
N PRO A 199 19.31 2.50 10.29
CA PRO A 199 19.46 3.38 11.44
C PRO A 199 18.13 3.89 12.01
N ASN A 200 18.08 4.04 13.33
CA ASN A 200 16.95 4.67 14.04
C ASN A 200 16.95 6.21 13.87
N VAL A 201 17.95 6.76 13.19
CA VAL A 201 18.10 8.18 12.92
C VAL A 201 18.36 8.37 11.43
N ILE A 202 17.46 9.12 10.78
CA ILE A 202 17.51 9.43 9.36
C ILE A 202 17.99 10.88 9.24
N THR A 203 19.18 11.09 8.68
CA THR A 203 19.70 12.43 8.42
C THR A 203 18.87 13.14 7.33
N PRO A 204 18.86 14.49 7.29
CA PRO A 204 18.14 15.24 6.26
C PRO A 204 18.39 14.73 4.85
N ASP A 205 17.32 14.63 4.06
CA ASP A 205 17.25 14.11 2.68
C ASP A 205 17.71 12.65 2.49
N SER A 206 17.95 11.92 3.58
CA SER A 206 18.30 10.49 3.53
C SER A 206 17.04 9.64 3.65
N VAL A 207 17.18 8.36 3.25
CA VAL A 207 16.09 7.39 3.27
C VAL A 207 16.45 6.17 4.12
N ARG A 208 15.44 5.59 4.77
CA ARG A 208 15.48 4.27 5.40
C ARG A 208 14.49 3.37 4.69
N ASN A 209 14.96 2.22 4.20
CA ASN A 209 14.10 1.26 3.50
C ASN A 209 13.64 0.15 4.46
N PHE A 210 12.41 -0.31 4.25
CA PHE A 210 11.85 -1.48 4.91
C PHE A 210 10.80 -2.11 3.99
N SER A 211 10.45 -3.36 4.23
CA SER A 211 9.45 -4.06 3.44
C SER A 211 8.37 -4.61 4.36
N VAL A 212 7.13 -4.58 3.89
CA VAL A 212 6.01 -5.27 4.53
C VAL A 212 5.57 -6.40 3.62
N SER A 213 5.52 -7.61 4.15
CA SER A 213 5.07 -8.80 3.44
C SER A 213 3.72 -9.26 3.98
N PHE A 214 2.72 -9.32 3.12
CA PHE A 214 1.46 -10.00 3.35
C PHE A 214 1.66 -11.50 3.08
N LYS A 215 1.53 -12.31 4.12
CA LYS A 215 1.66 -13.78 4.10
C LYS A 215 0.65 -14.36 5.12
N PRO A 216 -0.64 -14.40 4.77
CA PRO A 216 -1.65 -15.01 5.62
C PRO A 216 -1.44 -16.54 5.69
N VAL A 217 -1.91 -17.16 6.76
CA VAL A 217 -2.08 -18.62 6.79
C VAL A 217 -3.13 -18.99 5.73
N ALA A 218 -2.87 -20.04 4.96
CA ALA A 218 -3.78 -20.48 3.90
C ALA A 218 -5.21 -20.62 4.44
N THR A 219 -6.16 -19.90 3.84
CA THR A 219 -7.59 -20.03 4.11
C THR A 219 -8.25 -20.77 2.95
N SER A 220 -9.19 -21.66 3.27
CA SER A 220 -9.99 -22.36 2.27
C SER A 220 -11.06 -21.45 1.64
N VAL A 221 -11.38 -20.33 2.28
CA VAL A 221 -12.35 -19.32 1.82
C VAL A 221 -11.66 -18.00 1.46
N SER A 222 -12.34 -17.22 0.61
CA SER A 222 -11.92 -15.85 0.32
C SER A 222 -12.04 -14.98 1.57
N LYS A 223 -10.97 -14.28 1.94
CA LYS A 223 -10.93 -13.43 3.14
C LYS A 223 -10.11 -12.16 2.89
N VAL A 224 -10.61 -11.03 3.38
CA VAL A 224 -9.86 -9.76 3.45
C VAL A 224 -9.24 -9.64 4.85
N PHE A 225 -7.96 -9.32 4.89
CA PHE A 225 -7.17 -9.14 6.11
C PHE A 225 -6.82 -7.66 6.27
N LYS A 226 -6.99 -7.13 7.49
CA LYS A 226 -6.76 -5.71 7.78
C LYS A 226 -5.82 -5.51 8.97
N ALA A 227 -4.83 -4.64 8.78
CA ALA A 227 -3.88 -4.25 9.82
C ALA A 227 -3.53 -2.77 9.69
N THR A 228 -2.78 -2.24 10.66
CA THR A 228 -2.25 -0.87 10.63
C THR A 228 -0.73 -0.92 10.77
N LEU A 229 -0.02 -0.34 9.81
CA LEU A 229 1.40 -0.04 9.94
C LEU A 229 1.54 1.28 10.70
N GLU A 230 2.32 1.28 11.77
CA GLU A 230 2.58 2.47 12.58
C GLU A 230 4.08 2.77 12.61
N ILE A 231 4.43 4.03 12.36
CA ILE A 231 5.78 4.54 12.41
C ILE A 231 5.79 5.69 13.41
N ASN A 232 6.45 5.46 14.55
CA ASN A 232 6.56 6.45 15.61
C ASN A 232 7.87 7.24 15.43
N SER A 233 7.79 8.57 15.46
CA SER A 233 8.92 9.45 15.20
C SER A 233 8.95 10.69 16.10
N ASP A 234 10.04 11.47 16.05
CA ASP A 234 10.14 12.79 16.70
C ASP A 234 9.65 13.96 15.85
N ASP A 235 8.97 13.67 14.74
CA ASP A 235 8.19 14.65 14.00
C ASP A 235 7.00 15.13 14.85
N ALA A 236 6.81 16.43 15.00
CA ALA A 236 5.89 16.96 16.02
C ALA A 236 4.42 16.89 15.58
N ASP A 237 4.14 17.16 14.32
CA ASP A 237 2.80 17.11 13.73
C ASP A 237 2.48 15.73 13.15
N GLU A 238 3.49 14.91 12.84
CA GLU A 238 3.33 13.51 12.40
C GLU A 238 4.09 12.50 13.29
N SER A 239 4.05 12.71 14.61
CA SER A 239 4.72 11.85 15.61
C SER A 239 4.33 10.37 15.55
N LYS A 240 3.14 10.09 15.03
CA LYS A 240 2.65 8.75 14.69
C LYS A 240 2.09 8.75 13.27
N PHE A 241 2.91 8.32 12.32
CA PHE A 241 2.49 8.12 10.94
C PHE A 241 1.90 6.71 10.79
N SER A 242 0.67 6.62 10.29
CA SER A 242 -0.06 5.35 10.18
C SER A 242 -0.48 5.07 8.73
N LEU A 243 -0.39 3.82 8.30
CA LEU A 243 -1.00 3.35 7.04
C LEU A 243 -1.94 2.18 7.33
N ASN A 244 -3.12 2.22 6.73
CA ASN A 244 -4.05 1.09 6.79
C ASN A 244 -3.62 0.06 5.75
N LEU A 245 -3.38 -1.17 6.16
CA LEU A 245 -2.97 -2.27 5.29
C LEU A 245 -4.18 -3.16 5.01
N GLU A 246 -4.37 -3.53 3.74
CA GLU A 246 -5.41 -4.47 3.31
C GLU A 246 -4.81 -5.48 2.33
N GLY A 247 -5.00 -6.77 2.61
CA GLY A 247 -4.64 -7.87 1.72
C GLY A 247 -5.83 -8.81 1.55
N GLU A 248 -5.97 -9.39 0.36
CA GLU A 248 -7.06 -10.32 0.06
C GLU A 248 -6.52 -11.70 -0.31
N VAL A 249 -7.11 -12.72 0.29
CA VAL A 249 -7.01 -14.10 -0.17
C VAL A 249 -8.25 -14.41 -0.99
N MET A 250 -8.03 -14.90 -2.20
CA MET A 250 -9.06 -15.38 -3.12
C MET A 250 -9.04 -16.91 -3.13
N ALA A 251 -10.23 -17.49 -2.98
CA ALA A 251 -10.45 -18.93 -3.03
C ALA A 251 -11.53 -19.27 -4.08
N PRO A 252 -11.46 -20.46 -4.69
CA PRO A 252 -12.53 -20.99 -5.51
C PRO A 252 -13.69 -21.48 -4.64
N GLU A 253 -14.90 -21.42 -5.18
CA GLU A 253 -16.13 -21.84 -4.50
C GLU A 253 -16.97 -22.61 -5.51
N ILE A 254 -17.27 -23.87 -5.20
CA ILE A 254 -18.05 -24.72 -6.08
C ILE A 254 -19.54 -24.60 -5.75
N SER A 255 -20.36 -24.43 -6.78
CA SER A 255 -21.82 -24.52 -6.62
C SER A 255 -22.38 -25.44 -7.69
N VAL A 256 -23.17 -26.43 -7.28
CA VAL A 256 -23.79 -27.39 -8.20
C VAL A 256 -25.31 -27.27 -8.12
N THR A 257 -25.94 -27.10 -9.27
CA THR A 257 -27.41 -27.02 -9.40
C THR A 257 -27.93 -28.02 -10.43
N GLU A 258 -29.13 -28.55 -10.20
CA GLU A 258 -29.94 -29.25 -11.18
C GLU A 258 -30.79 -28.21 -11.96
N LYS A 259 -30.87 -28.30 -13.30
CA LYS A 259 -31.70 -27.36 -14.07
C LYS A 259 -33.18 -27.45 -13.67
N PRO A 260 -33.90 -26.30 -13.57
CA PRO A 260 -33.48 -24.96 -13.97
C PRO A 260 -32.91 -24.10 -12.81
N ASP A 261 -31.97 -24.61 -12.01
CA ASP A 261 -31.25 -23.94 -10.90
C ASP A 261 -31.67 -24.35 -9.47
N LYS A 262 -32.11 -25.60 -9.30
CA LYS A 262 -32.30 -26.21 -7.98
C LYS A 262 -30.94 -26.56 -7.35
N ALA A 263 -30.60 -25.98 -6.20
CA ALA A 263 -29.40 -26.36 -5.46
C ALA A 263 -29.53 -27.79 -4.91
N ILE A 264 -28.45 -28.58 -4.97
CA ILE A 264 -28.49 -30.03 -4.69
C ILE A 264 -27.46 -30.52 -3.66
N GLN A 265 -26.73 -29.64 -3.00
CA GLN A 265 -25.76 -30.04 -1.97
C GLN A 265 -26.44 -30.80 -0.83
N ASP A 266 -25.96 -32.01 -0.55
CA ASP A 266 -26.49 -32.91 0.49
C ASP A 266 -28.00 -33.20 0.35
N GLN A 267 -28.54 -33.12 -0.87
CA GLN A 267 -29.93 -33.45 -1.18
C GLN A 267 -30.03 -34.76 -1.96
N LYS A 268 -31.17 -35.44 -1.75
CA LYS A 268 -31.62 -36.55 -2.59
C LYS A 268 -32.18 -36.01 -3.91
N ILE A 269 -31.63 -36.51 -5.00
CA ILE A 269 -32.04 -36.20 -6.37
C ILE A 269 -32.84 -37.38 -6.90
N ALA A 270 -34.17 -37.28 -6.81
CA ALA A 270 -35.09 -38.28 -7.32
C ALA A 270 -35.28 -38.13 -8.84
N PHE A 271 -35.08 -39.22 -9.58
CA PHE A 271 -35.43 -39.35 -11.00
C PHE A 271 -36.90 -39.75 -11.17
N ASP A 272 -37.41 -39.54 -12.38
CA ASP A 272 -38.78 -39.91 -12.72
C ASP A 272 -39.01 -41.42 -12.56
N LEU A 273 -40.23 -41.78 -12.16
CA LEU A 273 -40.65 -43.18 -12.04
C LEU A 273 -40.61 -43.88 -13.42
N ILE A 274 -39.99 -45.05 -13.47
CA ILE A 274 -39.98 -45.91 -14.67
C ILE A 274 -40.84 -47.14 -14.42
N ASN A 275 -41.71 -47.51 -15.36
CA ASN A 275 -42.46 -48.77 -15.27
C ASN A 275 -41.66 -49.93 -15.87
N VAL A 276 -41.77 -51.13 -15.28
CA VAL A 276 -41.14 -52.34 -15.82
C VAL A 276 -41.51 -52.53 -17.30
N GLY A 277 -40.49 -52.74 -18.15
CA GLY A 277 -40.66 -52.97 -19.59
C GLY A 277 -40.80 -51.69 -20.43
N ASN A 278 -40.79 -50.50 -19.84
CA ASN A 278 -40.76 -49.23 -20.59
C ASN A 278 -39.34 -48.66 -20.64
N ASN A 279 -38.72 -48.72 -21.83
CA ASN A 279 -37.37 -48.20 -22.06
C ASN A 279 -37.34 -46.79 -22.69
N ASP A 280 -38.49 -46.21 -23.07
CA ASP A 280 -38.55 -45.11 -24.03
C ASP A 280 -38.56 -43.69 -23.42
N THR A 281 -38.67 -43.52 -22.10
CA THR A 281 -38.75 -42.19 -21.47
C THR A 281 -37.71 -41.98 -20.37
N ARG A 282 -36.42 -42.08 -20.72
CA ARG A 282 -35.31 -41.78 -19.81
C ARG A 282 -34.89 -40.32 -20.00
N THR A 283 -35.48 -39.41 -19.23
CA THR A 283 -35.13 -37.99 -19.29
C THR A 283 -33.83 -37.74 -18.52
N PRO A 284 -32.77 -37.23 -19.16
CA PRO A 284 -31.55 -36.87 -18.45
C PRO A 284 -31.81 -35.67 -17.53
N LYS A 285 -31.26 -35.73 -16.32
CA LYS A 285 -31.12 -34.53 -15.47
C LYS A 285 -29.84 -33.80 -15.85
N ILE A 286 -29.94 -32.49 -16.04
CA ILE A 286 -28.80 -31.63 -16.38
C ILE A 286 -28.32 -30.94 -15.13
N PHE A 287 -27.04 -31.07 -14.83
CA PHE A 287 -26.37 -30.41 -13.72
C PHE A 287 -25.45 -29.31 -14.23
N THR A 288 -25.38 -28.23 -13.48
CA THR A 288 -24.49 -27.09 -13.75
C THR A 288 -23.54 -26.93 -12.58
N ILE A 289 -22.24 -27.06 -12.85
CA ILE A 289 -21.17 -26.61 -11.95
C ILE A 289 -20.91 -25.14 -12.26
N LEU A 290 -20.94 -24.29 -11.24
CA LEU A 290 -20.60 -22.88 -11.32
C LEU A 290 -19.47 -22.59 -10.34
N ASN A 291 -18.41 -21.94 -10.82
CA ASN A 291 -17.43 -21.32 -9.92
C ASN A 291 -18.02 -20.00 -9.39
N LYS A 292 -18.52 -20.01 -8.15
CA LYS A 292 -18.98 -18.79 -7.45
C LYS A 292 -17.84 -18.03 -6.76
N GLY A 293 -16.65 -18.60 -6.78
CA GLY A 293 -15.49 -18.11 -6.04
C GLY A 293 -14.81 -16.97 -6.77
N LYS A 294 -13.74 -16.49 -6.14
CA LYS A 294 -12.89 -15.43 -6.70
C LYS A 294 -11.63 -15.99 -7.36
N ALA A 295 -11.20 -17.20 -7.01
CA ALA A 295 -10.08 -17.87 -7.67
C ALA A 295 -10.54 -18.95 -8.65
N THR A 296 -9.62 -19.43 -9.49
CA THR A 296 -9.86 -20.49 -10.45
C THR A 296 -10.22 -21.81 -9.76
N LEU A 297 -11.39 -22.35 -10.10
CA LEU A 297 -11.86 -23.66 -9.65
C LEU A 297 -11.31 -24.74 -10.58
N THR A 298 -10.57 -25.70 -10.05
CA THR A 298 -10.05 -26.86 -10.79
C THR A 298 -10.90 -28.06 -10.45
N ILE A 299 -11.52 -28.67 -11.47
CA ILE A 299 -12.26 -29.92 -11.35
C ILE A 299 -11.33 -31.06 -11.76
N THR A 300 -11.05 -31.96 -10.81
CA THR A 300 -10.15 -33.10 -11.03
C THR A 300 -10.90 -34.40 -11.29
N GLU A 301 -12.16 -34.50 -10.86
CA GLU A 301 -12.97 -35.69 -11.02
C GLU A 301 -14.46 -35.35 -10.98
N ILE A 302 -15.25 -36.11 -11.75
CA ILE A 302 -16.71 -36.16 -11.67
C ILE A 302 -17.07 -37.62 -11.85
N GLU A 303 -17.69 -38.25 -10.86
CA GLU A 303 -17.99 -39.68 -10.87
C GLU A 303 -19.36 -39.97 -10.26
N ILE A 304 -19.90 -41.15 -10.57
CA ILE A 304 -21.00 -41.73 -9.80
C ILE A 304 -20.42 -42.99 -9.15
N ASP A 305 -20.71 -43.19 -7.88
CA ASP A 305 -20.34 -44.39 -7.14
C ASP A 305 -21.51 -44.84 -6.25
N GLY A 306 -21.41 -46.03 -5.66
CA GLY A 306 -22.46 -46.64 -4.85
C GLY A 306 -22.95 -47.97 -5.43
N MET A 307 -23.87 -48.61 -4.69
CA MET A 307 -24.29 -49.99 -4.99
C MET A 307 -24.98 -50.13 -6.34
N ASP A 308 -25.81 -49.15 -6.72
CA ASP A 308 -26.61 -49.21 -7.96
C ASP A 308 -26.03 -48.33 -9.08
N VAL A 309 -24.74 -47.99 -9.04
CA VAL A 309 -24.06 -47.11 -10.01
C VAL A 309 -24.32 -47.50 -11.48
N ALA A 310 -24.40 -48.80 -11.79
CA ALA A 310 -24.66 -49.27 -13.15
C ALA A 310 -26.03 -48.83 -13.70
N SER A 311 -26.96 -48.43 -12.83
CA SER A 311 -28.27 -47.88 -13.19
C SER A 311 -28.24 -46.38 -13.44
N PHE A 312 -27.10 -45.71 -13.32
CA PHE A 312 -26.96 -44.28 -13.55
C PHE A 312 -25.83 -44.02 -14.56
N GLU A 313 -26.19 -43.45 -15.70
CA GLU A 313 -25.23 -43.11 -16.74
C GLU A 313 -24.83 -41.64 -16.62
N LEU A 314 -23.54 -41.39 -16.37
CA LEU A 314 -22.94 -40.07 -16.37
C LEU A 314 -22.42 -39.70 -17.77
N VAL A 315 -22.97 -38.63 -18.35
CA VAL A 315 -22.55 -38.09 -19.65
C VAL A 315 -21.92 -36.72 -19.47
N LYS A 316 -20.65 -36.61 -19.85
CA LYS A 316 -19.84 -35.38 -19.77
C LYS A 316 -19.58 -34.83 -21.17
N PRO A 317 -19.58 -33.51 -21.39
CA PRO A 317 -19.01 -32.92 -22.59
C PRO A 317 -17.57 -33.39 -22.84
N MET A 318 -17.19 -33.56 -24.11
CA MET A 318 -15.81 -33.93 -24.47
C MET A 318 -14.82 -32.77 -24.24
N THR A 319 -15.32 -31.54 -24.14
CA THR A 319 -14.52 -30.33 -23.94
C THR A 319 -15.17 -29.42 -22.90
N PRO A 320 -14.42 -28.96 -21.89
CA PRO A 320 -13.07 -29.37 -21.55
C PRO A 320 -13.01 -30.79 -20.96
N ALA A 321 -11.92 -31.54 -21.21
CA ALA A 321 -11.70 -32.85 -20.60
C ALA A 321 -11.19 -32.70 -19.16
N ILE A 322 -11.48 -33.67 -18.30
CA ILE A 322 -11.00 -33.70 -16.91
C ILE A 322 -9.50 -34.07 -16.88
N PRO A 323 -8.64 -33.37 -16.10
CA PRO A 323 -8.96 -32.21 -15.27
C PRO A 323 -9.12 -30.92 -16.08
N PHE A 324 -10.02 -30.03 -15.64
CA PHE A 324 -10.23 -28.72 -16.26
C PHE A 324 -10.39 -27.62 -15.22
N THR A 325 -10.31 -26.37 -15.68
CA THR A 325 -10.46 -25.18 -14.84
C THR A 325 -11.67 -24.34 -15.25
N LEU A 326 -12.31 -23.72 -14.27
CA LEU A 326 -13.35 -22.72 -14.43
C LEU A 326 -12.89 -21.41 -13.79
N ASP A 327 -12.80 -20.36 -14.59
CA ASP A 327 -12.60 -19.01 -14.07
C ASP A 327 -13.82 -18.56 -13.26
N PRO A 328 -13.67 -17.58 -12.36
CA PRO A 328 -14.79 -17.00 -11.61
C PRO A 328 -16.00 -16.69 -12.50
N GLY A 329 -17.18 -17.19 -12.12
CA GLY A 329 -18.42 -17.03 -12.87
C GLY A 329 -18.62 -17.99 -14.05
N SER A 330 -17.61 -18.78 -14.43
CA SER A 330 -17.71 -19.77 -15.51
C SER A 330 -18.50 -21.01 -15.08
N LYS A 331 -19.15 -21.65 -16.06
CA LYS A 331 -20.03 -22.80 -15.85
C LYS A 331 -19.56 -24.02 -16.64
N TYR A 332 -19.89 -25.20 -16.13
CA TYR A 332 -19.76 -26.48 -16.82
C TYR A 332 -21.03 -27.29 -16.62
N GLU A 333 -21.59 -27.81 -17.72
CA GLU A 333 -22.81 -28.62 -17.67
C GLU A 333 -22.50 -30.09 -17.97
N PHE A 334 -23.15 -31.00 -17.25
CA PHE A 334 -23.11 -32.44 -17.52
C PHE A 334 -24.48 -33.07 -17.25
N GLN A 335 -24.64 -34.32 -17.63
CA GLN A 335 -25.93 -35.00 -17.53
C GLN A 335 -25.79 -36.32 -16.77
N VAL A 336 -26.82 -36.65 -15.99
CA VAL A 336 -26.99 -38.00 -15.44
C VAL A 336 -28.33 -38.54 -15.91
N THR A 337 -28.33 -39.79 -16.36
CA THR A 337 -29.54 -40.50 -16.82
C THR A 337 -29.75 -41.74 -15.97
N PHE A 338 -30.94 -41.88 -15.38
CA PHE A 338 -31.34 -43.12 -14.72
C PHE A 338 -31.70 -44.17 -15.79
N LYS A 339 -30.89 -45.23 -15.86
CA LYS A 339 -30.92 -46.34 -16.82
C LYS A 339 -30.97 -47.69 -16.09
N PRO A 340 -32.00 -48.00 -15.28
CA PRO A 340 -32.09 -49.28 -14.60
C PRO A 340 -32.24 -50.43 -15.60
N ASP A 341 -31.63 -51.57 -15.28
CA ASP A 341 -31.83 -52.85 -15.97
C ASP A 341 -32.42 -53.85 -14.97
N THR A 342 -33.74 -53.86 -14.86
CA THR A 342 -34.48 -54.76 -13.97
C THR A 342 -35.79 -55.19 -14.59
N SER A 343 -36.17 -56.44 -14.35
CA SER A 343 -37.47 -57.01 -14.70
C SER A 343 -38.47 -57.01 -13.55
N ALA A 344 -38.10 -56.44 -12.39
CA ALA A 344 -38.93 -56.39 -11.19
C ALA A 344 -38.88 -54.99 -10.53
N PRO A 345 -39.94 -54.60 -9.81
CA PRO A 345 -39.96 -53.34 -9.06
C PRO A 345 -38.81 -53.27 -8.04
N LYS A 346 -38.10 -52.13 -8.02
CA LYS A 346 -36.92 -51.91 -7.17
C LYS A 346 -36.62 -50.41 -7.02
N ASN A 347 -36.11 -50.01 -5.85
CA ASN A 347 -35.48 -48.71 -5.63
C ASN A 347 -33.97 -48.82 -5.83
N PHE A 348 -33.37 -47.80 -6.43
CA PHE A 348 -31.96 -47.72 -6.77
C PHE A 348 -31.33 -46.49 -6.11
N GLU A 349 -30.17 -46.68 -5.50
CA GLU A 349 -29.43 -45.61 -4.82
C GLU A 349 -27.96 -45.56 -5.29
N ALA A 350 -27.49 -44.36 -5.63
CA ALA A 350 -26.10 -44.06 -5.94
C ALA A 350 -25.74 -42.64 -5.43
N ALA A 351 -24.49 -42.23 -5.56
CA ALA A 351 -24.05 -40.89 -5.21
C ALA A 351 -23.21 -40.27 -6.33
N LEU A 352 -23.51 -39.02 -6.66
CA LEU A 352 -22.69 -38.18 -7.53
C LEU A 352 -21.58 -37.54 -6.70
N PHE A 353 -20.34 -37.64 -7.17
CA PHE A 353 -19.19 -36.98 -6.57
C PHE A 353 -18.49 -36.05 -7.56
N ILE A 354 -18.09 -34.86 -7.08
CA ILE A 354 -17.26 -33.92 -7.84
C ILE A 354 -16.08 -33.52 -6.96
N THR A 355 -14.86 -33.87 -7.38
CA THR A 355 -13.63 -33.51 -6.66
C THR A 355 -13.04 -32.24 -7.27
N SER A 356 -12.71 -31.27 -6.41
CA SER A 356 -12.21 -29.97 -6.82
C SER A 356 -11.19 -29.38 -5.85
N ASN A 357 -10.58 -28.25 -6.22
CA ASN A 357 -9.76 -27.46 -5.30
C ASN A 357 -10.55 -26.42 -4.48
N ALA A 358 -11.89 -26.47 -4.45
CA ALA A 358 -12.70 -25.64 -3.54
C ALA A 358 -12.51 -26.06 -2.07
N GLU A 359 -13.03 -25.27 -1.13
CA GLU A 359 -13.10 -25.67 0.29
C GLU A 359 -13.77 -27.04 0.44
N GLU A 360 -14.88 -27.26 -0.27
CA GLU A 360 -15.48 -28.57 -0.48
C GLU A 360 -14.67 -29.36 -1.50
N SER A 361 -13.53 -29.89 -1.06
CA SER A 361 -12.64 -30.71 -1.90
C SER A 361 -13.34 -31.87 -2.60
N LYS A 362 -14.44 -32.38 -2.03
CA LYS A 362 -15.35 -33.36 -2.65
C LYS A 362 -16.80 -32.97 -2.37
N PHE A 363 -17.51 -32.51 -3.40
CA PHE A 363 -18.96 -32.30 -3.38
C PHE A 363 -19.68 -33.66 -3.56
N SER A 364 -20.80 -33.85 -2.86
CA SER A 364 -21.65 -35.05 -2.98
C SER A 364 -23.14 -34.73 -3.07
N ALA A 365 -23.87 -35.55 -3.82
CA ALA A 365 -25.34 -35.57 -3.82
C ALA A 365 -25.87 -36.99 -4.05
N ASP A 366 -26.92 -37.37 -3.32
CA ASP A 366 -27.55 -38.69 -3.45
C ASP A 366 -28.44 -38.75 -4.68
N LEU A 367 -28.39 -39.87 -5.41
CA LEU A 367 -29.20 -40.15 -6.59
C LEU A 367 -30.18 -41.28 -6.27
N GLU A 368 -31.46 -41.06 -6.56
CA GLU A 368 -32.52 -42.03 -6.30
C GLU A 368 -33.37 -42.28 -7.55
N GLY A 369 -33.67 -43.54 -7.83
CA GLY A 369 -34.59 -43.92 -8.90
C GLY A 369 -35.49 -45.07 -8.47
N THR A 370 -36.71 -45.11 -8.99
CA THR A 370 -37.69 -46.17 -8.69
C THR A 370 -38.20 -46.80 -9.98
N VAL A 371 -38.26 -48.13 -9.97
CA VAL A 371 -38.96 -48.94 -10.98
C VAL A 371 -40.19 -49.58 -10.35
N ASN A 372 -41.36 -49.46 -10.97
CA ASN A 372 -42.65 -50.04 -10.53
C ASN A 372 -43.28 -51.00 -11.54
#